data_AF-A0AAE2RQ75-F1
#
_entry.id   AF-A0AAE2RQ75-F1
#
_cell.length_a   1.000
_cell.length_b   1.000
_cell.length_c   1.000
_cell.angle_alpha   90.00
_cell.angle_beta   90.00
_cell.angle_gamma   90.00
#
_symmetry.space_group_name_H-M   'P 1'
#
loop_
_entity.id
_entity.type
_entity.pdbx_description
1 polymer ?
#
loop_
_entity_poly.entity_id
_entity_poly.type
_entity_poly.pdbx_seq_one_letter_code
_entity_poly.pdbx_strand_id
1 'polypeptide(L)'
;MKINVKKIGIRKIIQLIAALPLTIMLINNFSYSATILVIIAAICGSFYCGYLCPFGLLQELSSAVGKKLKIKKKTIPDKLDKILRLLRYVLFVLVTFFSIGFISSLLKFDARSNLFLILTGKPAKIIMFVSILGFAALSLFYNKIFCKYFCIQGAKYGLASYLRLFTIKRDANSCINCKRCDKACDMNIKISTCNKTVNSLNCINCFECIKNCPKKNTLTYGMVEGKARNIKIACSLGVLLMFFCINQYRQQTNIKSEEAVVKEETTAPKKEEADNSVYYVGNSAGYKGNIKVKVGVSDGKITKVSVLEQQDDWDYYSKAKKGVINEILEKQSTDVDVVSGATYSSKGIIGAVKDALENKVVAE
;
A
#
# COMPACT_ATOMS: atom_id res chain seq x y z
N MET A 1 17.56 26.88 -13.44
CA MET A 1 17.51 27.01 -11.96
C MET A 1 18.48 26.02 -11.32
N LYS A 2 19.75 26.40 -11.10
CA LYS A 2 20.79 25.51 -10.54
C LYS A 2 20.51 25.25 -9.05
N ILE A 3 19.98 24.07 -8.73
CA ILE A 3 19.72 23.65 -7.35
C ILE A 3 21.06 23.30 -6.71
N ASN A 4 21.52 24.13 -5.76
CA ASN A 4 22.78 23.94 -5.07
C ASN A 4 22.69 22.76 -4.06
N VAL A 5 23.25 21.61 -4.45
CA VAL A 5 23.17 20.33 -3.75
C VAL A 5 23.84 20.36 -2.37
N LYS A 6 24.81 21.26 -2.12
CA LYS A 6 25.51 21.37 -0.81
C LYS A 6 24.59 21.76 0.36
N LYS A 7 23.42 22.39 0.11
CA LYS A 7 22.42 22.71 1.16
C LYS A 7 21.37 21.61 1.38
N ILE A 8 21.35 20.59 0.53
CA ILE A 8 20.42 19.47 0.62
C ILE A 8 21.02 18.49 1.63
N GLY A 9 20.59 18.56 2.89
CA GLY A 9 21.05 17.63 3.93
C GLY A 9 20.89 16.18 3.48
N ILE A 10 21.85 15.32 3.84
CA ILE A 10 21.98 13.90 3.44
C ILE A 10 20.64 13.15 3.41
N ARG A 11 19.76 13.39 4.38
CA ARG A 11 18.39 12.85 4.45
C ARG A 11 17.55 13.10 3.19
N LYS A 12 17.63 14.27 2.58
CA LYS A 12 16.88 14.63 1.36
C LYS A 12 17.46 14.00 0.11
N ILE A 13 18.78 13.77 0.08
CA ILE A 13 19.45 13.05 -0.99
C ILE A 13 19.01 11.58 -0.95
N ILE A 14 19.03 10.96 0.24
CA ILE A 14 18.52 9.60 0.45
C ILE A 14 17.04 9.50 0.05
N GLN A 15 16.20 10.47 0.44
CA GLN A 15 14.79 10.52 0.03
C GLN A 15 14.62 10.57 -1.49
N LEU A 16 15.42 11.38 -2.21
CA LEU A 16 15.32 11.52 -3.67
C LEU A 16 15.79 10.26 -4.40
N ILE A 17 16.88 9.65 -3.95
CA ILE A 17 17.46 8.44 -4.57
C ILE A 17 16.58 7.21 -4.27
N ALA A 18 16.11 7.06 -3.03
CA ALA A 18 15.35 5.89 -2.61
C ALA A 18 13.88 5.95 -3.00
N ALA A 19 13.30 7.13 -3.29
CA ALA A 19 11.88 7.26 -3.60
C ALA A 19 11.49 6.43 -4.83
N LEU A 20 12.24 6.52 -5.93
CA LEU A 20 11.88 5.90 -7.20
C LEU A 20 11.95 4.35 -7.19
N PRO A 21 13.07 3.70 -6.83
CA PRO A 21 13.15 2.24 -6.80
C PRO A 21 12.23 1.62 -5.73
N LEU A 22 12.04 2.31 -4.59
CA LEU A 22 11.14 1.82 -3.54
C LEU A 22 9.66 1.95 -3.94
N THR A 23 9.30 2.99 -4.71
CA THR A 23 7.96 3.06 -5.32
C THR A 23 7.73 1.92 -6.30
N ILE A 24 8.73 1.52 -7.08
CA ILE A 24 8.64 0.38 -8.02
C ILE A 24 8.50 -0.95 -7.27
N MET A 25 9.29 -1.18 -6.22
CA MET A 25 9.17 -2.38 -5.37
C MET A 25 7.81 -2.48 -4.67
N LEU A 26 7.24 -1.35 -4.22
CA LEU A 26 5.91 -1.32 -3.59
C LEU A 26 4.78 -1.71 -4.56
N ILE A 27 5.00 -1.61 -5.88
CA ILE A 27 4.00 -1.92 -6.91
C ILE A 27 3.98 -3.42 -7.23
N ASN A 28 5.16 -4.01 -7.47
CA ASN A 28 5.25 -5.40 -7.94
C ASN A 28 4.68 -6.40 -6.91
N ASN A 29 4.71 -6.05 -5.62
CA ASN A 29 4.23 -6.92 -4.54
C ASN A 29 3.63 -6.08 -3.39
N PHE A 30 2.50 -5.42 -3.66
CA PHE A 30 1.86 -4.49 -2.71
C PHE A 30 1.56 -5.12 -1.33
N SER A 31 1.13 -6.39 -1.30
CA SER A 31 0.84 -7.10 -0.04
C SER A 31 2.10 -7.35 0.80
N TYR A 32 3.19 -7.84 0.17
CA TYR A 32 4.42 -8.15 0.88
C TYR A 32 5.15 -6.90 1.34
N SER A 33 5.24 -5.90 0.46
CA SER A 33 5.92 -4.63 0.74
C SER A 33 5.24 -3.83 1.87
N ALA A 34 3.90 -3.82 1.93
CA ALA A 34 3.16 -3.21 3.03
C ALA A 34 3.49 -3.87 4.38
N THR A 35 3.57 -5.20 4.44
CA THR A 35 3.86 -5.88 5.71
C THR A 35 5.30 -5.75 6.13
N ILE A 36 6.25 -5.83 5.19
CA ILE A 36 7.68 -5.60 5.48
C ILE A 36 7.86 -4.20 6.10
N LEU A 37 7.17 -3.18 5.57
CA LEU A 37 7.22 -1.83 6.14
C LEU A 37 6.61 -1.74 7.55
N VAL A 38 5.56 -2.51 7.84
CA VAL A 38 4.99 -2.60 9.20
C VAL A 38 5.97 -3.27 10.16
N ILE A 39 6.64 -4.34 9.74
CA ILE A 39 7.67 -5.04 10.54
C ILE A 39 8.84 -4.09 10.82
N ILE A 40 9.36 -3.42 9.80
CA ILE A 40 10.41 -2.41 9.95
C ILE A 40 9.95 -1.30 10.89
N ALA A 41 8.69 -0.86 10.78
CA ALA A 41 8.12 0.13 11.68
C ALA A 41 8.06 -0.37 13.14
N ALA A 42 7.77 -1.65 13.34
CA ALA A 42 7.76 -2.29 14.65
C ALA A 42 9.15 -2.45 15.27
N ILE A 43 10.23 -2.52 14.48
CA ILE A 43 11.62 -2.65 14.98
C ILE A 43 12.25 -1.27 15.17
N CYS A 44 12.25 -0.46 14.11
CA CYS A 44 13.01 0.78 14.01
C CYS A 44 12.15 2.05 14.17
N GLY A 45 10.85 1.91 14.42
CA GLY A 45 9.88 3.01 14.37
C GLY A 45 9.50 3.41 12.94
N SER A 46 8.63 4.41 12.79
CA SER A 46 8.08 4.83 11.49
C SER A 46 9.09 5.58 10.59
N PHE A 47 10.27 4.99 10.36
CA PHE A 47 11.38 5.54 9.58
C PHE A 47 10.99 5.78 8.11
N TYR A 48 10.14 4.93 7.55
CA TYR A 48 9.57 5.11 6.21
C TYR A 48 8.95 6.51 6.03
N CYS A 49 8.17 6.98 7.00
CA CYS A 49 7.53 8.30 6.96
C CYS A 49 8.55 9.46 7.01
N GLY A 50 9.74 9.20 7.57
CA GLY A 50 10.83 10.17 7.68
C GLY A 50 11.77 10.20 6.48
N TYR A 51 12.02 9.08 5.80
CA TYR A 51 13.10 8.94 4.82
C TYR A 51 12.68 8.43 3.45
N LEU A 52 11.54 7.78 3.33
CA LEU A 52 11.16 7.06 2.10
C LEU A 52 9.85 7.58 1.50
N CYS A 53 8.95 8.13 2.31
CA CYS A 53 7.64 8.59 1.84
C CYS A 53 7.76 9.78 0.86
N PRO A 54 7.32 9.65 -0.41
CA PRO A 54 7.38 10.73 -1.40
C PRO A 54 6.55 11.95 -0.99
N PHE A 55 5.37 11.71 -0.41
CA PHE A 55 4.52 12.78 0.10
C PHE A 55 5.17 13.51 1.30
N GLY A 56 5.92 12.79 2.13
CA GLY A 56 6.66 13.37 3.24
C GLY A 56 7.78 14.31 2.75
N LEU A 57 8.46 13.94 1.66
CA LEU A 57 9.43 14.79 0.96
C LEU A 57 8.74 16.01 0.35
N LEU A 58 7.61 15.84 -0.34
CA LEU A 58 6.83 16.94 -0.92
C LEU A 58 6.49 18.00 0.15
N GLN A 59 6.00 17.57 1.31
CA GLN A 59 5.67 18.49 2.40
C GLN A 59 6.90 19.21 2.96
N GLU A 60 8.06 18.56 3.03
CA GLU A 60 9.33 19.18 3.45
C GLU A 60 9.85 20.19 2.44
N LEU A 61 9.68 19.91 1.14
CA LEU A 61 10.01 20.82 0.06
C LEU A 61 9.13 22.07 0.12
N SER A 62 7.81 21.92 0.22
CA SER A 62 6.89 23.04 0.43
C SER A 62 7.31 23.85 1.67
N SER A 63 7.58 23.16 2.77
CA SER A 63 8.08 23.76 4.00
C SER A 63 9.42 24.51 3.86
N ALA A 64 10.29 24.11 2.94
CA ALA A 64 11.54 24.80 2.64
C ALA A 64 11.31 26.01 1.73
N VAL A 65 10.40 25.90 0.76
CA VAL A 65 9.93 27.01 -0.07
C VAL A 65 9.30 28.10 0.80
N GLY A 66 8.43 27.75 1.75
CA GLY A 66 7.86 28.71 2.71
C GLY A 66 8.92 29.47 3.51
N LYS A 67 10.00 28.81 3.94
CA LYS A 67 11.15 29.48 4.59
C LYS A 67 11.86 30.44 3.65
N LYS A 68 12.05 30.07 2.38
CA LYS A 68 12.66 30.93 1.35
C LYS A 68 11.79 32.16 1.07
N LEU A 69 10.47 32.00 1.12
CA LEU A 69 9.47 33.07 1.02
C LEU A 69 9.26 33.84 2.33
N LYS A 70 10.10 33.63 3.36
CA LYS A 70 10.03 34.28 4.69
C LYS A 70 8.69 34.10 5.42
N ILE A 71 7.90 33.07 5.08
CA ILE A 71 6.66 32.75 5.78
C ILE A 71 6.99 32.20 7.18
N LYS A 72 6.51 32.88 8.22
CA LYS A 72 6.66 32.42 9.61
C LYS A 72 5.81 31.17 9.82
N LYS A 73 6.44 30.06 10.23
CA LYS A 73 5.71 28.83 10.55
C LYS A 73 4.93 28.96 11.85
N LYS A 74 3.68 28.51 11.82
CA LYS A 74 2.82 28.45 13.00
C LYS A 74 2.86 27.05 13.60
N THR A 75 2.95 26.97 14.93
CA THR A 75 2.77 25.73 15.68
C THR A 75 1.35 25.68 16.21
N ILE A 76 0.70 24.53 16.09
CA ILE A 76 -0.64 24.31 16.66
C ILE A 76 -0.50 24.18 18.19
N PRO A 77 -1.41 24.77 18.99
CA PRO A 77 -1.37 24.65 20.45
C PRO A 77 -1.55 23.19 20.90
N ASP A 78 -0.89 22.82 22.00
CA ASP A 78 -0.77 21.42 22.45
C ASP A 78 -2.10 20.68 22.61
N LYS A 79 -3.15 21.34 23.12
CA LYS A 79 -4.46 20.73 23.32
C LYS A 79 -5.09 20.34 21.98
N LEU A 80 -5.06 21.26 21.01
CA LEU A 80 -5.61 21.05 19.67
C LEU A 80 -4.77 20.04 18.88
N ASP A 81 -3.44 20.09 19.01
CA ASP A 81 -2.53 19.13 18.38
C ASP A 81 -2.81 17.68 18.85
N LYS A 82 -3.10 17.46 20.15
CA LYS A 82 -3.52 16.15 20.67
C LYS A 82 -4.84 15.67 20.07
N ILE A 83 -5.86 16.53 20.01
CA ILE A 83 -7.19 16.18 19.46
C ILE A 83 -7.07 15.87 17.97
N LEU A 84 -6.39 16.73 17.20
CA LEU A 84 -6.23 16.53 15.76
C LEU A 84 -5.40 15.28 15.43
N ARG A 85 -4.47 14.87 16.30
CA ARG A 85 -3.77 13.58 16.14
C ARG A 85 -4.67 12.37 16.33
N LEU A 86 -5.80 12.51 17.01
CA LEU A 86 -6.78 11.42 17.11
C LEU A 86 -7.46 11.18 15.77
N LEU A 87 -7.64 12.24 14.96
CA LEU A 87 -8.34 12.19 13.67
C LEU A 87 -7.76 11.12 12.73
N ARG A 88 -6.44 10.98 12.63
CA ARG A 88 -5.84 9.95 11.75
C ARG A 88 -6.21 8.53 12.18
N TYR A 89 -6.45 8.28 13.47
CA TYR A 89 -6.86 6.98 13.98
C TYR A 89 -8.35 6.76 13.76
N VAL A 90 -9.17 7.81 13.92
CA VAL A 90 -10.59 7.77 13.54
C VAL A 90 -10.73 7.44 12.06
N LEU A 91 -10.00 8.13 11.19
CA LEU A 91 -9.98 7.84 9.75
C LEU A 91 -9.50 6.41 9.46
N PHE A 92 -8.51 5.91 10.20
CA PHE A 92 -8.05 4.53 10.06
C PHE A 92 -9.15 3.52 10.43
N VAL A 93 -9.84 3.71 11.56
CA VAL A 93 -10.96 2.86 11.99
C VAL A 93 -12.12 2.92 10.99
N LEU A 94 -12.50 4.12 10.54
CA LEU A 94 -13.56 4.29 9.54
C LEU A 94 -13.25 3.52 8.25
N VAL A 95 -12.01 3.58 7.76
CA VAL A 95 -11.59 2.84 6.56
C VAL A 95 -11.56 1.34 6.79
N THR A 96 -11.32 0.86 8.00
CA THR A 96 -11.30 -0.58 8.29
C THR A 96 -12.69 -1.18 8.50
N PHE A 97 -13.67 -0.42 8.99
CA PHE A 97 -15.00 -0.94 9.35
C PHE A 97 -16.08 -0.71 8.28
N PHE A 98 -15.94 0.29 7.42
CA PHE A 98 -16.98 0.64 6.43
C PHE A 98 -16.82 -0.09 5.09
N SER A 99 -17.91 -0.16 4.33
CA SER A 99 -17.97 -0.81 3.01
C SER A 99 -17.03 -0.20 1.96
N ILE A 100 -16.69 -0.99 0.94
CA ILE A 100 -15.80 -0.64 -0.19
C ILE A 100 -16.21 0.68 -0.88
N GLY A 101 -17.52 0.98 -0.95
CA GLY A 101 -18.03 2.24 -1.51
C GLY A 101 -17.62 3.48 -0.70
N PHE A 102 -17.63 3.37 0.63
CA PHE A 102 -17.19 4.44 1.53
C PHE A 102 -15.66 4.58 1.51
N ILE A 103 -14.94 3.45 1.52
CA ILE A 103 -13.47 3.42 1.41
C ILE A 103 -13.00 4.10 0.13
N SER A 104 -13.58 3.74 -1.02
CA SER A 104 -13.21 4.31 -2.32
C SER A 104 -13.52 5.81 -2.41
N SER A 105 -14.55 6.30 -1.69
CA SER A 105 -14.85 7.72 -1.60
C SER A 105 -13.87 8.47 -0.72
N LEU A 106 -13.50 7.91 0.44
CA LEU A 106 -12.55 8.55 1.36
C LEU A 106 -11.12 8.56 0.80
N LEU A 107 -10.69 7.49 0.13
CA LEU A 107 -9.37 7.39 -0.48
C LEU A 107 -9.15 8.41 -1.61
N LYS A 108 -10.22 8.93 -2.25
CA LYS A 108 -10.11 10.03 -3.24
C LYS A 108 -9.56 11.32 -2.63
N PHE A 109 -9.70 11.52 -1.32
CA PHE A 109 -9.18 12.69 -0.61
C PHE A 109 -7.81 12.45 0.05
N ASP A 110 -7.33 11.20 0.06
CA ASP A 110 -6.00 10.87 0.58
C ASP A 110 -4.91 11.34 -0.38
N ALA A 111 -4.38 12.54 -0.11
CA ALA A 111 -3.33 13.16 -0.91
C ALA A 111 -2.05 12.31 -1.05
N ARG A 112 -1.73 11.45 -0.06
CA ARG A 112 -0.57 10.55 -0.16
C ARG A 112 -0.85 9.44 -1.16
N SER A 113 -2.01 8.80 -1.06
CA SER A 113 -2.41 7.72 -1.98
C SER A 113 -2.61 8.27 -3.40
N ASN A 114 -3.18 9.46 -3.54
CA ASN A 114 -3.30 10.17 -4.81
C ASN A 114 -1.94 10.49 -5.44
N LEU A 115 -0.98 10.99 -4.66
CA LEU A 115 0.37 11.24 -5.19
C LEU A 115 1.02 9.94 -5.67
N PHE A 116 0.83 8.85 -4.94
CA PHE A 116 1.33 7.53 -5.34
C PHE A 116 0.68 7.05 -6.65
N LEU A 117 -0.63 7.22 -6.82
CA LEU A 117 -1.35 6.86 -8.05
C LEU A 117 -0.84 7.67 -9.27
N ILE A 118 -0.56 8.96 -9.10
CA ILE A 118 -0.02 9.82 -10.17
C ILE A 118 1.40 9.39 -10.55
N LEU A 119 2.27 9.14 -9.55
CA LEU A 119 3.65 8.70 -9.79
C LEU A 119 3.74 7.32 -10.46
N THR A 120 2.68 6.52 -10.37
CA THR A 120 2.58 5.20 -11.00
C THR A 120 1.90 5.21 -12.37
N GLY A 121 1.68 6.40 -12.95
CA GLY A 121 1.16 6.56 -14.31
C GLY A 121 -0.35 6.32 -14.45
N LYS A 122 -1.11 6.20 -13.35
CA LYS A 122 -2.57 6.08 -13.42
C LYS A 122 -3.22 7.41 -13.81
N PRO A 123 -4.38 7.38 -14.50
CA PRO A 123 -5.06 8.59 -14.95
C PRO A 123 -5.37 9.51 -13.77
N ALA A 124 -4.79 10.70 -13.79
CA ALA A 124 -4.91 11.67 -12.73
C ALA A 124 -6.24 12.42 -12.86
N LYS A 125 -7.03 12.43 -11.79
CA LYS A 125 -8.28 13.21 -11.70
C LYS A 125 -8.01 14.58 -11.07
N ILE A 126 -8.81 15.58 -11.41
CA ILE A 126 -8.70 16.94 -10.85
C ILE A 126 -8.68 16.94 -9.32
N ILE A 127 -9.55 16.13 -8.70
CA ILE A 127 -9.62 16.00 -7.23
C ILE A 127 -8.29 15.57 -6.60
N MET A 128 -7.49 14.76 -7.30
CA MET A 128 -6.19 14.30 -6.81
C MET A 128 -5.21 15.46 -6.71
N PHE A 129 -5.11 16.28 -7.77
CA PHE A 129 -4.27 17.48 -7.77
C PHE A 129 -4.71 18.49 -6.71
N VAL A 130 -6.02 18.72 -6.59
CA VAL A 130 -6.57 19.63 -5.55
C VAL A 130 -6.16 19.16 -4.14
N SER A 131 -6.29 17.87 -3.85
CA SER A 131 -5.90 17.32 -2.54
C SER A 131 -4.40 17.50 -2.27
N ILE A 132 -3.54 17.19 -3.25
CA ILE A 132 -2.08 17.27 -3.11
C ILE A 132 -1.64 18.71 -2.95
N LEU A 133 -2.10 19.61 -3.84
CA LEU A 133 -1.76 21.03 -3.81
C LEU A 133 -2.30 21.71 -2.56
N GLY A 134 -3.52 21.37 -2.12
CA GLY A 134 -4.10 21.91 -0.89
C GLY A 134 -3.26 21.58 0.34
N PHE A 135 -2.89 20.31 0.54
CA PHE A 135 -2.03 19.93 1.67
C PHE A 135 -0.57 20.39 1.52
N ALA A 136 -0.06 20.55 0.29
CA ALA A 136 1.26 21.12 0.04
C ALA A 136 1.29 22.63 0.37
N ALA A 137 0.27 23.38 -0.04
CA ALA A 137 0.10 24.79 0.30
C ALA A 137 -0.04 25.00 1.80
N LEU A 138 -0.83 24.15 2.48
CA LEU A 138 -0.95 24.20 3.94
C LEU A 138 0.38 23.86 4.65
N SER A 139 1.24 23.05 4.00
CA SER A 139 2.59 22.74 4.47
C SER A 139 3.58 23.93 4.40
N LEU A 140 3.19 25.05 3.76
CA LEU A 140 3.94 26.31 3.82
C LEU A 140 3.89 26.92 5.23
N PHE A 141 2.73 26.86 5.87
CA PHE A 141 2.47 27.47 7.18
C PHE A 141 2.71 26.50 8.34
N TYR A 142 2.39 25.21 8.16
CA TYR A 142 2.47 24.18 9.19
C TYR A 142 3.35 23.01 8.76
N ASN A 143 4.20 22.50 9.65
CA ASN A 143 5.02 21.32 9.34
C ASN A 143 4.15 20.05 9.24
N LYS A 144 4.24 19.33 8.12
CA LYS A 144 3.75 17.94 7.95
C LYS A 144 2.28 17.73 8.40
N ILE A 145 1.40 18.68 8.11
CA ILE A 145 0.02 18.70 8.62
C ILE A 145 -0.78 17.44 8.24
N PHE A 146 -0.71 17.02 6.98
CA PHE A 146 -1.28 15.77 6.50
C PHE A 146 -0.75 14.54 7.25
N CYS A 147 0.57 14.41 7.37
CA CYS A 147 1.18 13.28 8.09
C CYS A 147 0.82 13.23 9.58
N LYS A 148 0.55 14.38 10.21
CA LYS A 148 0.13 14.45 11.61
C LYS A 148 -1.31 14.04 11.84
N TYR A 149 -2.23 14.44 10.95
CA TYR A 149 -3.67 14.41 11.26
C TYR A 149 -4.52 13.58 10.29
N PHE A 150 -4.09 13.36 9.05
CA PHE A 150 -4.91 12.70 8.01
C PHE A 150 -4.31 11.40 7.46
N CYS A 151 -3.01 11.17 7.65
CA CYS A 151 -2.33 10.03 7.05
C CYS A 151 -2.71 8.69 7.73
N ILE A 152 -3.61 7.93 7.10
CA ILE A 152 -4.07 6.61 7.56
C ILE A 152 -2.90 5.62 7.68
N GLN A 153 -1.99 5.59 6.71
CA GLN A 153 -0.79 4.73 6.82
C GLN A 153 0.16 5.20 7.92
N GLY A 154 0.22 6.50 8.20
CA GLY A 154 0.95 7.03 9.34
C GLY A 154 0.35 6.58 10.67
N ALA A 155 -0.96 6.39 10.75
CA ALA A 155 -1.62 5.80 11.91
C ALA A 155 -1.21 4.33 12.09
N LYS A 156 -1.25 3.52 11.02
CA LYS A 156 -0.81 2.11 11.06
C LYS A 156 0.64 1.96 11.50
N TYR A 157 1.57 2.66 10.84
CA TYR A 157 2.99 2.61 11.20
C TYR A 157 3.26 3.21 12.58
N GLY A 158 2.46 4.18 13.01
CA GLY A 158 2.50 4.74 14.35
C GLY A 158 2.15 3.70 15.41
N LEU A 159 1.05 2.96 15.22
CA LEU A 159 0.65 1.86 16.10
C LEU A 159 1.72 0.76 16.15
N ALA A 160 2.22 0.33 14.98
CA ALA A 160 3.29 -0.65 14.90
C ALA A 160 4.56 -0.19 15.65
N SER A 161 4.90 1.11 15.55
CA SER A 161 6.07 1.69 16.21
C SER A 161 6.01 1.70 17.74
N TYR A 162 4.87 1.37 18.35
CA TYR A 162 4.80 1.16 19.79
C TYR A 162 5.79 0.08 20.27
N LEU A 163 5.98 -0.97 19.46
CA LEU A 163 6.88 -2.08 19.72
C LEU A 163 8.36 -1.76 19.41
N ARG A 164 8.68 -0.55 18.93
CA ARG A 164 10.04 -0.21 18.47
C ARG A 164 11.12 -0.52 19.49
N LEU A 165 12.14 -1.22 19.02
CA LEU A 165 13.36 -1.57 19.73
C LEU A 165 14.37 -0.43 19.66
N PHE A 166 14.47 0.25 18.52
CA PHE A 166 15.37 1.38 18.36
C PHE A 166 14.62 2.71 18.45
N THR A 167 15.07 3.56 19.37
CA THR A 167 14.46 4.87 19.60
C THR A 167 15.51 5.90 20.01
N ILE A 168 15.08 7.17 20.03
CA ILE A 168 15.89 8.27 20.52
C ILE A 168 15.87 8.23 22.06
N LYS A 169 17.06 8.14 22.65
CA LYS A 169 17.32 8.21 24.07
C LYS A 169 17.70 9.63 24.46
N ARG A 170 17.33 10.00 25.68
CA ARG A 170 17.70 11.25 26.31
C ARG A 170 18.43 10.94 27.61
N ASP A 171 19.59 11.55 27.76
CA ASP A 171 20.25 11.66 29.05
C ASP A 171 19.75 12.93 29.76
N ALA A 172 19.11 12.75 30.91
CA ALA A 172 18.57 13.86 31.70
C ALA A 172 19.68 14.68 32.36
N ASN A 173 20.81 14.05 32.70
CA ASN A 173 21.90 14.68 33.46
C ASN A 173 22.66 15.70 32.61
N SER A 174 22.91 15.38 31.33
CA SER A 174 23.55 16.33 30.40
C SER A 174 22.59 17.38 29.81
N CYS A 175 21.29 17.28 30.08
CA CYS A 175 20.28 18.11 29.43
C CYS A 175 20.08 19.48 30.11
N ILE A 176 20.47 20.56 29.44
CA ILE A 176 20.27 21.95 29.90
C ILE A 176 18.85 22.52 29.68
N ASN A 177 17.87 21.67 29.37
CA ASN A 177 16.46 22.03 29.15
C ASN A 177 16.19 23.24 28.20
N CYS A 178 17.04 23.45 27.18
CA CYS A 178 16.94 24.59 26.26
C CYS A 178 15.77 24.53 25.25
N LYS A 179 15.00 23.43 25.21
CA LYS A 179 13.84 23.18 24.31
C LYS A 179 14.11 23.33 22.81
N ARG A 180 15.37 23.36 22.36
CA ARG A 180 15.73 23.40 20.92
C ARG A 180 15.27 22.15 20.16
N CYS A 181 15.33 20.99 20.81
CA CYS A 181 14.84 19.72 20.25
C CYS A 181 13.32 19.75 19.96
N ASP A 182 12.52 20.36 20.83
CA ASP A 182 11.07 20.49 20.65
C ASP A 182 10.74 21.38 19.45
N LYS A 183 11.43 22.53 19.33
CA LYS A 183 11.27 23.45 18.20
C LYS A 183 11.74 22.86 16.87
N ALA A 184 12.76 21.99 16.91
CA ALA A 184 13.29 21.30 15.74
C ALA A 184 12.41 20.13 15.27
N CYS A 185 11.53 19.59 16.13
CA CYS A 185 10.71 18.44 15.79
C CYS A 185 9.61 18.80 14.78
N ASP A 186 9.74 18.32 13.53
CA ASP A 186 8.71 18.50 12.50
C ASP A 186 7.33 17.96 12.94
N MET A 187 7.33 16.91 13.76
CA MET A 187 6.15 16.25 14.29
C MET A 187 5.61 16.89 15.58
N ASN A 188 6.17 18.01 16.04
CA ASN A 188 5.76 18.73 17.26
C ASN A 188 5.71 17.80 18.49
N ILE A 189 6.80 17.06 18.74
CA ILE A 189 6.93 16.16 19.90
C ILE A 189 7.79 16.87 20.95
N LYS A 190 7.34 16.85 22.20
CA LYS A 190 8.12 17.35 23.34
C LYS A 190 9.18 16.33 23.73
N ILE A 191 10.42 16.58 23.31
CA ILE A 191 11.59 15.76 23.58
C ILE A 191 12.26 16.25 24.87
N SER A 192 12.19 17.54 25.20
CA SER A 192 12.79 18.08 26.43
C SER A 192 12.10 17.65 27.73
N THR A 193 10.95 16.98 27.64
CA THR A 193 10.20 16.46 28.78
C THR A 193 10.07 14.94 28.76
N CYS A 194 10.70 14.24 27.81
CA CYS A 194 10.72 12.79 27.85
C CYS A 194 11.67 12.31 28.96
N ASN A 195 11.33 11.21 29.63
CA ASN A 195 12.14 10.69 30.72
C ASN A 195 13.49 10.14 30.20
N LYS A 196 13.50 8.90 29.70
CA LYS A 196 14.69 8.23 29.18
C LYS A 196 14.64 8.01 27.67
N THR A 197 13.46 7.71 27.14
CA THR A 197 13.26 7.41 25.72
C THR A 197 12.10 8.20 25.18
N VAL A 198 12.22 8.70 23.94
CA VAL A 198 11.06 9.19 23.21
C VAL A 198 10.15 7.99 22.94
N ASN A 199 8.91 8.01 23.42
CA ASN A 199 7.91 6.97 23.16
C ASN A 199 6.63 7.61 22.62
N SER A 200 6.68 8.11 21.38
CA SER A 200 5.55 8.74 20.73
C SER A 200 5.23 8.00 19.43
N LEU A 201 3.96 7.62 19.26
CA LEU A 201 3.40 7.00 18.04
C LEU A 201 3.49 7.92 16.80
N ASN A 202 3.92 9.18 16.99
CA ASN A 202 4.11 10.16 15.92
C ASN A 202 5.59 10.35 15.56
N CYS A 203 6.51 9.72 16.28
CA CYS A 203 7.94 9.89 16.07
C CYS A 203 8.38 9.14 14.80
N ILE A 204 8.68 9.89 13.75
CA ILE A 204 9.13 9.36 12.45
C ILE A 204 10.66 9.11 12.40
N ASN A 205 11.35 9.18 13.54
CA ASN A 205 12.80 9.00 13.66
C ASN A 205 13.63 9.78 12.62
N CYS A 206 13.27 11.05 12.37
CA CYS A 206 13.96 11.93 11.42
C CYS A 206 15.30 12.52 11.90
N PHE A 207 15.63 12.33 13.18
CA PHE A 207 16.86 12.78 13.85
C PHE A 207 17.16 14.29 13.88
N GLU A 208 16.23 15.15 13.44
CA GLU A 208 16.42 16.61 13.49
C GLU A 208 16.63 17.14 14.91
N CYS A 209 16.07 16.47 15.91
CA CYS A 209 16.27 16.80 17.32
C CYS A 209 17.69 16.49 17.83
N ILE A 210 18.33 15.42 17.32
CA ILE A 210 19.71 15.07 17.66
C ILE A 210 20.64 16.09 17.03
N LYS A 211 20.44 16.38 15.74
CA LYS A 211 21.24 17.33 14.97
C LYS A 211 21.24 18.75 15.57
N ASN A 212 20.10 19.19 16.08
CA ASN A 212 19.94 20.56 16.59
C ASN A 212 20.17 20.67 18.11
N CYS A 213 20.66 19.61 18.76
CA CYS A 213 20.99 19.63 20.19
C CYS A 213 22.36 20.33 20.40
N PRO A 214 22.45 21.36 21.27
CA PRO A 214 23.70 22.09 21.49
C PRO A 214 24.71 21.33 22.35
N LYS A 215 24.25 20.40 23.20
CA LYS A 215 25.12 19.56 24.03
C LYS A 215 25.31 18.20 23.35
N LYS A 216 26.56 17.83 23.13
CA LYS A 216 26.93 16.52 22.55
C LYS A 216 26.48 15.39 23.49
N ASN A 217 26.08 14.27 22.91
CA ASN A 217 25.68 13.03 23.61
C ASN A 217 24.43 13.12 24.52
N THR A 218 23.75 14.25 24.61
CA THR A 218 22.47 14.36 25.36
C THR A 218 21.32 13.61 24.69
N LEU A 219 21.29 13.59 23.35
CA LEU A 219 20.32 12.83 22.58
C LEU A 219 21.06 11.83 21.69
N THR A 220 20.76 10.54 21.85
CA THR A 220 21.39 9.45 21.10
C THR A 220 20.32 8.55 20.49
N TYR A 221 20.66 7.81 19.43
CA TYR A 221 19.79 6.79 18.87
C TYR A 221 20.34 5.41 19.23
N GLY A 222 19.49 4.53 19.75
CA GLY A 222 19.92 3.19 20.13
C GLY A 222 18.80 2.29 20.63
N MET A 223 19.15 1.06 20.99
CA MET A 223 18.22 0.07 21.50
C MET A 223 17.66 0.45 22.87
N VAL A 224 16.35 0.26 23.09
CA VAL A 224 15.72 0.37 24.42
C VAL A 224 16.40 -0.60 25.40
N GLU A 225 16.59 -0.16 26.65
CA GLU A 225 17.27 -0.93 27.70
C GLU A 225 16.29 -1.55 28.71
N GLY A 226 16.76 -2.55 29.45
CA GLY A 226 16.04 -3.16 30.58
C GLY A 226 14.91 -4.13 30.19
N LYS A 227 13.98 -4.40 31.13
CA LYS A 227 12.85 -5.34 30.95
C LYS A 227 11.95 -5.00 29.74
N ALA A 228 11.82 -3.71 29.44
CA ALA A 228 11.08 -3.23 28.27
C ALA A 228 11.67 -3.71 26.94
N ARG A 229 12.98 -3.99 26.88
CA ARG A 229 13.64 -4.58 25.70
C ARG A 229 13.12 -5.98 25.43
N ASN A 230 13.15 -6.86 26.42
CA ASN A 230 12.80 -8.28 26.26
C ASN A 230 11.32 -8.43 25.87
N ILE A 231 10.43 -7.66 26.50
CA ILE A 231 9.00 -7.66 26.16
C ILE A 231 8.79 -7.22 24.71
N LYS A 232 9.45 -6.14 24.28
CA LYS A 232 9.32 -5.65 22.91
C LYS A 232 9.89 -6.62 21.89
N ILE A 233 11.02 -7.27 22.19
CA ILE A 233 11.61 -8.31 21.33
C ILE A 233 10.62 -9.47 21.18
N ALA A 234 10.05 -9.97 22.28
CA ALA A 234 9.07 -11.05 22.25
C ALA A 234 7.83 -10.66 21.43
N CYS A 235 7.29 -9.46 21.61
CA CYS A 235 6.15 -8.98 20.82
C CYS A 235 6.51 -8.82 19.33
N SER A 236 7.68 -8.26 18.99
CA SER A 236 8.12 -8.12 17.61
C SER A 236 8.31 -9.49 16.93
N LEU A 237 8.88 -10.47 17.63
CA LEU A 237 9.00 -11.85 17.15
C LEU A 237 7.63 -12.51 16.98
N GLY A 238 6.70 -12.29 17.90
CA GLY A 238 5.33 -12.79 17.80
C GLY A 238 4.59 -12.25 16.57
N VAL A 239 4.74 -10.95 16.26
CA VAL A 239 4.15 -10.34 15.04
C VAL A 239 4.77 -10.92 13.77
N LEU A 240 6.09 -11.15 13.77
CA LEU A 240 6.80 -11.79 12.65
C LEU A 240 6.33 -13.23 12.41
N LEU A 241 6.21 -14.02 13.48
CA LEU A 241 5.71 -15.39 13.42
C LEU A 241 4.26 -15.43 12.94
N MET A 242 3.40 -14.56 13.47
CA MET A 242 2.00 -14.47 13.04
C MET A 242 1.91 -14.11 11.55
N PHE A 243 2.71 -13.16 11.06
CA PHE A 243 2.75 -12.83 9.63
C PHE A 243 3.21 -14.01 8.78
N PHE A 244 4.24 -14.74 9.22
CA PHE A 244 4.70 -15.94 8.53
C PHE A 244 3.61 -17.01 8.46
N CYS A 245 2.94 -17.30 9.58
CA CYS A 245 1.82 -18.24 9.63
C CYS A 245 0.66 -17.83 8.71
N ILE A 246 0.29 -16.54 8.67
CA ILE A 246 -0.76 -16.04 7.77
C ILE A 246 -0.38 -16.22 6.30
N ASN A 247 0.87 -15.94 5.93
CA ASN A 247 1.32 -16.13 4.55
C ASN A 247 1.40 -17.60 4.16
N GLN A 248 1.89 -18.46 5.06
CA GLN A 248 1.90 -19.91 4.85
C GLN A 248 0.47 -20.43 4.67
N TYR A 249 -0.48 -19.97 5.50
CA TYR A 249 -1.88 -20.30 5.36
C TYR A 249 -2.46 -19.82 4.02
N ARG A 250 -2.17 -18.59 3.60
CA ARG A 250 -2.59 -18.07 2.28
C ARG A 250 -2.03 -18.87 1.11
N GLN A 251 -0.76 -19.25 1.19
CA GLN A 251 -0.13 -20.10 0.19
C GLN A 251 -0.84 -21.45 0.13
N GLN A 252 -1.12 -22.04 1.29
CA GLN A 252 -1.82 -23.32 1.37
C GLN A 252 -3.27 -23.24 0.87
N THR A 253 -3.99 -22.13 1.12
CA THR A 253 -5.34 -21.94 0.56
C THR A 253 -5.32 -21.76 -0.95
N ASN A 254 -4.31 -21.07 -1.50
CA ASN A 254 -4.15 -20.93 -2.95
C ASN A 254 -3.85 -22.28 -3.62
N ILE A 255 -2.96 -23.08 -3.01
CA ILE A 255 -2.66 -24.45 -3.48
C ILE A 255 -3.91 -25.32 -3.39
N LYS A 256 -4.67 -25.27 -2.28
CA LYS A 256 -5.92 -26.01 -2.15
C LYS A 256 -6.99 -25.57 -3.13
N SER A 257 -7.07 -24.29 -3.48
CA SER A 257 -8.00 -23.82 -4.52
C SER A 257 -7.57 -24.28 -5.92
N GLU A 258 -6.27 -24.27 -6.21
CA GLU A 258 -5.74 -24.83 -7.47
C GLU A 258 -5.97 -26.35 -7.52
N GLU A 259 -5.69 -27.08 -6.45
CA GLU A 259 -5.96 -28.51 -6.34
C GLU A 259 -7.46 -28.83 -6.38
N ALA A 260 -8.34 -27.98 -5.85
CA ALA A 260 -9.79 -28.15 -5.93
C ALA A 260 -10.30 -27.94 -7.35
N VAL A 261 -9.74 -26.96 -8.09
CA VAL A 261 -10.04 -26.74 -9.51
C VAL A 261 -9.50 -27.88 -10.37
N VAL A 262 -8.27 -28.35 -10.10
CA VAL A 262 -7.70 -29.52 -10.78
C VAL A 262 -8.51 -30.78 -10.47
N LYS A 263 -9.00 -30.96 -9.24
CA LYS A 263 -9.87 -32.08 -8.86
C LYS A 263 -11.24 -31.99 -9.52
N GLU A 264 -11.86 -30.83 -9.61
CA GLU A 264 -13.11 -30.65 -10.37
C GLU A 264 -12.90 -31.01 -11.86
N GLU A 265 -11.75 -30.67 -12.43
CA GLU A 265 -11.38 -31.04 -13.81
C GLU A 265 -11.01 -32.53 -13.97
N THR A 266 -10.59 -33.23 -12.90
CA THR A 266 -10.26 -34.67 -12.94
C THR A 266 -11.35 -35.61 -12.44
N THR A 267 -12.36 -35.12 -11.71
CA THR A 267 -13.53 -35.90 -11.26
C THR A 267 -14.79 -35.68 -12.09
N ALA A 268 -14.78 -34.75 -13.06
CA ALA A 268 -15.69 -34.87 -14.19
C ALA A 268 -15.44 -36.26 -14.81
N PRO A 269 -16.46 -37.11 -15.01
CA PRO A 269 -16.26 -38.49 -15.39
C PRO A 269 -15.42 -38.52 -16.67
N LYS A 270 -14.23 -39.14 -16.61
CA LYS A 270 -13.54 -39.63 -17.79
C LYS A 270 -14.42 -40.71 -18.42
N LYS A 271 -15.41 -40.26 -19.19
CA LYS A 271 -15.76 -41.00 -20.39
C LYS A 271 -14.73 -40.58 -21.42
N GLU A 272 -13.81 -41.47 -21.73
CA GLU A 272 -13.23 -41.52 -23.07
C GLU A 272 -14.39 -41.83 -24.03
N GLU A 273 -15.17 -40.80 -24.35
CA GLU A 273 -15.93 -40.77 -25.60
C GLU A 273 -14.98 -40.12 -26.59
N ALA A 274 -14.72 -40.82 -27.70
CA ALA A 274 -14.00 -40.31 -28.85
C ALA A 274 -14.76 -39.09 -29.39
N ASP A 275 -14.46 -37.92 -28.83
CA ASP A 275 -15.07 -36.67 -29.16
C ASP A 275 -14.33 -36.15 -30.41
N ASN A 276 -14.97 -36.25 -31.57
CA ASN A 276 -14.50 -35.63 -32.82
C ASN A 276 -14.49 -34.09 -32.76
N SER A 277 -14.53 -33.49 -31.56
CA SER A 277 -14.42 -32.07 -31.32
C SER A 277 -13.10 -31.52 -31.83
N VAL A 278 -13.20 -30.59 -32.78
CA VAL A 278 -12.08 -29.73 -33.17
C VAL A 278 -11.93 -28.66 -32.11
N TYR A 279 -10.71 -28.46 -31.62
CA TYR A 279 -10.43 -27.46 -30.59
C TYR A 279 -9.83 -26.20 -31.21
N TYR A 280 -10.39 -25.06 -30.82
CA TYR A 280 -9.92 -23.74 -31.23
C TYR A 280 -9.41 -22.95 -30.03
N VAL A 281 -8.35 -22.17 -30.24
CA VAL A 281 -7.82 -21.26 -29.22
C VAL A 281 -8.18 -19.84 -29.59
N GLY A 282 -8.68 -19.08 -28.61
CA GLY A 282 -8.96 -17.67 -28.76
C GLY A 282 -8.44 -16.86 -27.60
N ASN A 283 -8.23 -15.58 -27.85
CA ASN A 283 -7.59 -14.67 -26.91
C ASN A 283 -8.28 -13.29 -26.93
N SER A 284 -8.54 -12.73 -25.76
CA SER A 284 -9.15 -11.40 -25.66
C SER A 284 -8.72 -10.68 -24.39
N ALA A 285 -8.81 -9.34 -24.39
CA ALA A 285 -8.44 -8.51 -23.26
C ALA A 285 -9.47 -8.64 -22.11
N GLY A 286 -8.98 -9.01 -20.92
CA GLY A 286 -9.72 -9.01 -19.67
C GLY A 286 -9.52 -7.70 -18.87
N TYR A 287 -9.71 -7.77 -17.55
CA TYR A 287 -9.60 -6.59 -16.67
C TYR A 287 -8.16 -6.13 -16.44
N LYS A 288 -7.21 -7.06 -16.26
CA LYS A 288 -5.79 -6.80 -15.98
C LYS A 288 -4.85 -7.26 -17.08
N GLY A 289 -5.28 -8.23 -17.87
CA GLY A 289 -4.48 -8.79 -18.95
C GLY A 289 -5.32 -9.66 -19.86
N ASN A 290 -4.67 -10.33 -20.80
CA ASN A 290 -5.35 -11.18 -21.77
C ASN A 290 -5.84 -12.48 -21.13
N ILE A 291 -7.00 -12.95 -21.59
CA ILE A 291 -7.60 -14.24 -21.24
C ILE A 291 -7.57 -15.11 -22.48
N LYS A 292 -6.91 -16.28 -22.37
CA LYS A 292 -6.81 -17.28 -23.44
C LYS A 292 -7.71 -18.46 -23.12
N VAL A 293 -8.54 -18.88 -24.06
CA VAL A 293 -9.47 -20.00 -23.92
C VAL A 293 -9.28 -21.03 -25.01
N LYS A 294 -9.59 -22.29 -24.69
CA LYS A 294 -9.70 -23.43 -25.61
C LYS A 294 -11.16 -23.83 -25.69
N VAL A 295 -11.71 -23.84 -26.90
CA VAL A 295 -13.12 -24.13 -27.18
C VAL A 295 -13.19 -25.40 -28.02
N GLY A 296 -13.87 -26.43 -27.54
CA GLY A 296 -14.18 -27.64 -28.30
C GLY A 296 -15.48 -27.47 -29.09
N VAL A 297 -15.46 -27.85 -30.36
CA VAL A 297 -16.63 -27.81 -31.25
C VAL A 297 -16.77 -29.15 -31.98
N SER A 298 -17.91 -29.82 -31.79
CA SER A 298 -18.31 -31.01 -32.56
C SER A 298 -19.68 -30.79 -33.18
N ASP A 299 -19.87 -31.20 -34.44
CA ASP A 299 -21.14 -31.08 -35.18
C ASP A 299 -21.77 -29.67 -35.14
N GLY A 300 -20.92 -28.64 -35.17
CA GLY A 300 -21.34 -27.23 -35.13
C GLY A 300 -21.80 -26.74 -33.75
N LYS A 301 -21.61 -27.52 -32.69
CA LYS A 301 -21.96 -27.18 -31.29
C LYS A 301 -20.73 -27.04 -30.41
N ILE A 302 -20.77 -26.09 -29.50
CA ILE A 302 -19.76 -25.86 -28.47
C ILE A 302 -19.90 -26.94 -27.40
N THR A 303 -18.93 -27.85 -27.32
CA THR A 303 -18.92 -28.98 -26.38
C THR A 303 -18.24 -28.62 -25.07
N LYS A 304 -17.17 -27.81 -25.14
CA LYS A 304 -16.36 -27.47 -23.97
C LYS A 304 -15.70 -26.11 -24.11
N VAL A 305 -15.61 -25.36 -23.02
CA VAL A 305 -14.79 -24.14 -22.94
C VAL A 305 -13.87 -24.25 -21.73
N SER A 306 -12.56 -24.21 -21.95
CA SER A 306 -11.53 -24.28 -20.92
C SER A 306 -10.66 -23.02 -20.99
N VAL A 307 -10.36 -22.41 -19.85
CA VAL A 307 -9.48 -21.23 -19.82
C VAL A 307 -8.04 -21.72 -19.63
N LEU A 308 -7.16 -21.38 -20.56
CA LEU A 308 -5.76 -21.80 -20.54
C LEU A 308 -4.88 -20.83 -19.75
N GLU A 309 -5.07 -19.53 -19.94
CA GLU A 309 -4.27 -18.48 -19.30
C GLU A 309 -5.17 -17.30 -18.92
N GLN A 310 -4.90 -16.70 -17.76
CA GLN A 310 -5.61 -15.50 -17.29
C GLN A 310 -4.74 -14.71 -16.30
N GLN A 311 -4.96 -13.39 -16.22
CA GLN A 311 -4.19 -12.47 -15.35
C GLN A 311 -5.09 -11.60 -14.44
N ASP A 312 -6.39 -11.89 -14.40
CA ASP A 312 -7.37 -11.13 -13.63
C ASP A 312 -7.35 -11.51 -12.14
N ASP A 313 -7.97 -10.69 -11.29
CA ASP A 313 -8.15 -11.04 -9.88
C ASP A 313 -9.11 -12.23 -9.76
N TRP A 314 -8.73 -13.22 -8.95
CA TRP A 314 -9.44 -14.50 -8.81
C TRP A 314 -10.93 -14.35 -8.49
N ASP A 315 -11.30 -13.39 -7.62
CA ASP A 315 -12.70 -13.17 -7.22
C ASP A 315 -13.59 -12.71 -8.39
N TYR A 316 -13.04 -11.94 -9.33
CA TYR A 316 -13.78 -11.48 -10.52
C TYR A 316 -13.74 -12.52 -11.63
N TYR A 317 -12.58 -13.13 -11.85
CA TYR A 317 -12.40 -14.20 -12.82
C TYR A 317 -13.29 -15.42 -12.52
N SER A 318 -13.31 -15.90 -11.28
CA SER A 318 -14.11 -17.08 -10.88
C SER A 318 -15.61 -16.86 -11.07
N LYS A 319 -16.11 -15.66 -10.70
CA LYS A 319 -17.51 -15.26 -10.94
C LYS A 319 -17.83 -15.20 -12.43
N ALA A 320 -16.95 -14.59 -13.23
CA ALA A 320 -17.12 -14.53 -14.68
C ALA A 320 -17.08 -15.93 -15.31
N LYS A 321 -16.09 -16.76 -14.97
CA LYS A 321 -15.95 -18.15 -15.45
C LYS A 321 -17.22 -18.94 -15.21
N LYS A 322 -17.74 -18.93 -13.97
CA LYS A 322 -18.92 -19.73 -13.60
C LYS A 322 -20.21 -19.25 -14.27
N GLY A 323 -20.41 -17.94 -14.39
CA GLY A 323 -21.63 -17.41 -15.02
C GLY A 323 -21.58 -17.53 -16.54
N VAL A 324 -20.53 -16.97 -17.15
CA VAL A 324 -20.43 -16.82 -18.61
C VAL A 324 -20.25 -18.15 -19.32
N ILE A 325 -19.36 -19.03 -18.85
CA ILE A 325 -19.08 -20.29 -19.58
C ILE A 325 -20.31 -21.19 -19.59
N ASN A 326 -21.02 -21.30 -18.47
CA ASN A 326 -22.23 -22.11 -18.39
C ASN A 326 -23.31 -21.57 -19.34
N GLU A 327 -23.49 -20.25 -19.37
CA GLU A 327 -24.48 -19.62 -20.24
C GLU A 327 -24.15 -19.78 -21.73
N ILE A 328 -22.86 -19.73 -22.11
CA ILE A 328 -22.40 -20.01 -23.48
C ILE A 328 -22.70 -21.46 -23.88
N LEU A 329 -22.45 -22.42 -22.98
CA LEU A 329 -22.72 -23.83 -23.25
C LEU A 329 -24.23 -24.12 -23.34
N GLU A 330 -25.06 -23.43 -22.55
CA GLU A 330 -26.52 -23.58 -22.61
C GLU A 330 -27.13 -22.92 -23.85
N LYS A 331 -26.74 -21.67 -24.15
CA LYS A 331 -27.29 -20.90 -25.28
C LYS A 331 -26.62 -21.24 -26.62
N GLN A 332 -25.48 -21.91 -26.60
CA GLN A 332 -24.66 -22.19 -27.78
C GLN A 332 -24.33 -20.91 -28.58
N SER A 333 -24.13 -19.80 -27.87
CA SER A 333 -23.92 -18.47 -28.44
C SER A 333 -22.96 -17.67 -27.58
N THR A 334 -22.22 -16.74 -28.19
CA THR A 334 -21.39 -15.76 -27.48
C THR A 334 -22.16 -14.51 -27.08
N ASP A 335 -23.43 -14.39 -27.49
CA ASP A 335 -24.33 -13.30 -27.06
C ASP A 335 -24.97 -13.66 -25.71
N VAL A 336 -24.18 -13.50 -24.64
CA VAL A 336 -24.55 -13.83 -23.27
C VAL A 336 -24.34 -12.63 -22.35
N ASP A 337 -25.10 -12.60 -21.26
CA ASP A 337 -25.04 -11.48 -20.33
C ASP A 337 -23.75 -11.48 -19.51
N VAL A 338 -23.25 -10.27 -19.23
CA VAL A 338 -22.09 -10.10 -18.36
C VAL A 338 -22.48 -10.26 -16.89
N VAL A 339 -21.63 -10.93 -16.11
CA VAL A 339 -21.91 -11.15 -14.69
C VAL A 339 -21.71 -9.86 -13.90
N SER A 340 -22.72 -9.49 -13.09
CA SER A 340 -22.68 -8.29 -12.25
C SER A 340 -21.49 -8.31 -11.28
N GLY A 341 -20.72 -7.23 -11.27
CA GLY A 341 -19.49 -7.11 -10.48
C GLY A 341 -18.26 -7.78 -11.10
N ALA A 342 -18.36 -8.41 -12.28
CA ALA A 342 -17.25 -9.02 -13.01
C ALA A 342 -17.30 -8.68 -14.52
N THR A 343 -17.75 -7.47 -14.86
CA THR A 343 -18.06 -7.06 -16.25
C THR A 343 -16.87 -7.18 -17.20
N TYR A 344 -15.68 -6.71 -16.82
CA TYR A 344 -14.50 -6.74 -17.69
C TYR A 344 -13.96 -8.15 -17.91
N SER A 345 -13.90 -8.96 -16.85
CA SER A 345 -13.51 -10.38 -16.94
C SER A 345 -14.54 -11.19 -17.76
N SER A 346 -15.83 -10.88 -17.62
CA SER A 346 -16.90 -11.48 -18.43
C SER A 346 -16.73 -11.15 -19.91
N LYS A 347 -16.51 -9.88 -20.27
CA LYS A 347 -16.23 -9.47 -21.66
C LYS A 347 -14.96 -10.10 -22.21
N GLY A 348 -13.93 -10.30 -21.37
CA GLY A 348 -12.71 -10.99 -21.76
C GLY A 348 -12.98 -12.44 -22.15
N ILE A 349 -13.74 -13.20 -21.33
CA ILE A 349 -14.09 -14.59 -21.63
C ILE A 349 -14.98 -14.67 -22.88
N ILE A 350 -16.04 -13.86 -22.98
CA ILE A 350 -16.94 -13.82 -24.15
C ILE A 350 -16.14 -13.52 -25.42
N GLY A 351 -15.29 -12.49 -25.36
CA GLY A 351 -14.46 -12.08 -26.48
C GLY A 351 -13.46 -13.16 -26.90
N ALA A 352 -12.86 -13.88 -25.93
CA ALA A 352 -11.90 -14.93 -26.24
C ALA A 352 -12.58 -16.16 -26.87
N VAL A 353 -13.81 -16.49 -26.45
CA VAL A 353 -14.61 -17.55 -27.09
C VAL A 353 -15.01 -17.13 -28.51
N LYS A 354 -15.45 -15.89 -28.67
CA LYS A 354 -15.78 -15.34 -29.99
C LYS A 354 -14.58 -15.38 -30.94
N ASP A 355 -13.42 -14.95 -30.46
CA ASP A 355 -12.15 -15.01 -31.19
C ASP A 355 -11.79 -16.45 -31.60
N ALA A 356 -11.98 -17.43 -30.70
CA ALA A 356 -11.74 -18.84 -31.01
C ALA A 356 -12.65 -19.36 -32.14
N LEU A 357 -13.94 -18.98 -32.12
CA LEU A 357 -14.93 -19.43 -33.10
C LEU A 357 -14.79 -18.72 -34.46
N GLU A 358 -14.33 -17.47 -34.48
CA GLU A 358 -14.15 -16.68 -35.71
C GLU A 358 -12.81 -16.97 -36.40
N ASN A 359 -11.70 -16.99 -35.65
CA ASN A 359 -10.35 -17.10 -36.23
C ASN A 359 -9.89 -18.55 -36.46
N LYS A 360 -10.64 -19.55 -35.97
CA LYS A 360 -10.42 -20.99 -36.20
C LYS A 360 -8.96 -21.44 -36.07
N VAL A 361 -8.21 -20.89 -35.11
CA VAL A 361 -6.83 -21.32 -34.84
C VAL A 361 -6.88 -22.67 -34.11
N VAL A 362 -6.54 -23.75 -34.83
CA VAL A 362 -6.59 -25.12 -34.30
C VAL A 362 -5.50 -25.29 -33.23
N ALA A 363 -5.87 -25.85 -32.08
CA ALA A 363 -4.92 -26.24 -31.05
C ALA A 363 -4.23 -27.55 -31.49
N GLU A 364 -2.96 -27.48 -31.90
CA GLU A 364 -2.10 -28.68 -32.03
C GLU A 364 -1.82 -29.34 -30.66
#